data_AF-K8PPA8-F1
#
_entry.id   AF-K8PPA8-F1
#
_cell.length_a   1.000
_cell.length_b   1.000
_cell.length_c   1.000
_cell.angle_alpha   90.00
_cell.angle_beta   90.00
_cell.angle_gamma   90.00
#
_symmetry.space_group_name_H-M   'P 1'
#
loop_
_entity.id
_entity.type
_entity.pdbx_description
1 polymer ?
#
loop_
_entity_poly.entity_id
_entity_poly.type
_entity_poly.pdbx_seq_one_letter_code
_entity_poly.pdbx_strand_id
1 'polypeptide(L)'
;MTIQQTSSGHGVSKAFLDALDALAQKPSWWRDVLLRDDVFIAVRANSLNVYHRGASIFRIDDGGDGRILPWTHTKYLIRQQQVLAQLHEDGRFEPSDIGWSQYAGPSTLSDMIRSATDLAGAEKSGLHPLIMGSSKVIDVELSLLRASSSVDESLPDTNVPSTDASSIDRSQDRLDVVTVENRDGTPFIVFHEAKHFSNPALRAKGEPAVLAQIVRYQATLRRHEEALRQRYVAVCQALIRIQAMRAAARAAVPGSRLPLELTPLIAAIASGKVRAQIDPDPRLIVFGFDGDQRDGRWERDAKRLREYQPTLKIRAIGNTRSARDFF
;
A
#
# COMPACT_ATOMS: atom_id res chain seq x y z
N MET A 1 15.28 3.13 37.91
CA MET A 1 14.61 1.98 37.26
C MET A 1 14.37 2.40 35.82
N THR A 2 15.32 2.08 34.94
CA THR A 2 15.36 2.60 33.57
C THR A 2 14.41 1.74 32.73
N ILE A 3 13.29 2.31 32.32
CA ILE A 3 12.36 1.66 31.39
C ILE A 3 13.09 1.61 30.04
N GLN A 4 13.59 0.44 29.67
CA GLN A 4 13.97 0.14 28.30
C GLN A 4 12.69 0.20 27.45
N GLN A 5 12.44 1.35 26.82
CA GLN A 5 11.56 1.44 25.68
C GLN A 5 12.15 0.57 24.57
N THR A 6 11.58 -0.60 24.34
CA THR A 6 11.80 -1.35 23.10
C THR A 6 11.10 -0.60 21.98
N SER A 7 11.77 0.42 21.44
CA SER A 7 11.37 1.03 20.17
C SER A 7 11.30 -0.08 19.12
N SER A 8 10.11 -0.30 18.54
CA SER A 8 9.95 -1.22 17.42
C SER A 8 10.54 -0.56 16.18
N GLY A 9 11.87 -0.57 16.05
CA GLY A 9 12.60 0.15 15.00
C GLY A 9 12.16 -0.15 13.56
N HIS A 10 11.39 -1.22 13.35
CA HIS A 10 10.91 -1.66 12.03
C HIS A 10 9.41 -1.97 11.94
N GLY A 11 8.62 -1.67 12.98
CA GLY A 11 7.18 -1.98 13.02
C GLY A 11 6.43 -1.12 14.05
N VAL A 12 5.29 -1.62 14.53
CA VAL A 12 4.49 -0.96 15.59
C VAL A 12 4.60 -1.69 16.92
N SER A 13 4.38 -0.99 18.04
CA SER A 13 4.48 -1.60 19.36
C SER A 13 3.32 -2.56 19.66
N LYS A 14 3.57 -3.50 20.58
CA LYS A 14 2.53 -4.39 21.09
C LYS A 14 1.39 -3.62 21.76
N ALA A 15 1.71 -2.60 22.56
CA ALA A 15 0.72 -1.79 23.27
C ALA A 15 -0.22 -1.07 22.30
N PHE A 16 0.31 -0.57 21.18
CA PHE A 16 -0.49 0.02 20.12
C PHE A 16 -1.42 -0.97 19.44
N LEU A 17 -0.93 -2.19 19.11
CA LEU A 17 -1.79 -3.24 18.56
C LEU A 17 -2.85 -3.74 19.56
N ASP A 18 -2.53 -3.81 20.85
CA ASP A 18 -3.49 -4.14 21.91
C ASP A 18 -4.59 -3.06 22.01
N ALA A 19 -4.21 -1.78 21.92
CA ALA A 19 -5.17 -0.67 21.92
C ALA A 19 -6.08 -0.68 20.67
N LEU A 20 -5.54 -0.97 19.49
CA LEU A 20 -6.33 -1.12 18.26
C LEU A 20 -7.28 -2.32 18.33
N ASP A 21 -6.87 -3.43 18.95
CA ASP A 21 -7.75 -4.57 19.20
C ASP A 21 -8.95 -4.16 20.06
N ALA A 22 -8.69 -3.48 21.19
CA ALA A 22 -9.74 -2.96 22.06
C ALA A 22 -10.68 -1.97 21.34
N LEU A 23 -10.15 -1.16 20.42
CA LEU A 23 -10.93 -0.26 19.58
C LEU A 23 -11.80 -1.02 18.56
N ALA A 24 -11.33 -2.16 18.04
CA ALA A 24 -12.06 -3.02 17.10
C ALA A 24 -13.27 -3.72 17.75
N GLN A 25 -13.25 -3.95 19.06
CA GLN A 25 -14.35 -4.63 19.78
C GLN A 25 -15.59 -3.76 20.01
N LYS A 26 -15.53 -2.46 19.69
CA LYS A 26 -16.64 -1.50 19.84
C LYS A 26 -16.90 -0.74 18.54
N PRO A 27 -18.09 -0.15 18.36
CA PRO A 27 -18.33 0.76 17.23
C PRO A 27 -17.29 1.88 17.20
N SER A 28 -16.50 1.93 16.12
CA SER A 28 -15.39 2.86 15.97
C SER A 28 -14.98 2.97 14.50
N TRP A 29 -14.31 4.07 14.16
CA TRP A 29 -13.73 4.26 12.81
C TRP A 29 -12.78 3.12 12.43
N TRP A 30 -12.06 2.55 13.40
CA TRP A 30 -11.15 1.43 13.15
C TRP A 30 -11.89 0.14 12.86
N ARG A 31 -12.97 -0.13 13.60
CA ARG A 31 -13.86 -1.28 13.31
C ARG A 31 -14.43 -1.15 11.89
N ASP A 32 -14.83 0.04 11.48
CA ASP A 32 -15.35 0.31 10.13
C ASP A 32 -14.28 0.05 9.06
N VAL A 33 -13.01 0.40 9.30
CA VAL A 33 -11.87 0.04 8.43
C VAL A 33 -11.69 -1.48 8.32
N LEU A 34 -11.76 -2.22 9.43
CA LEU A 34 -11.59 -3.68 9.44
C LEU A 34 -12.70 -4.42 8.68
N LEU A 35 -13.90 -3.84 8.62
CA LEU A 35 -15.03 -4.38 7.89
C LEU A 35 -14.93 -4.17 6.36
N ARG A 36 -14.04 -3.28 5.88
CA ARG A 36 -13.83 -3.04 4.44
C ARG A 36 -13.01 -4.14 3.77
N ASP A 37 -13.53 -4.68 2.67
CA ASP A 37 -12.86 -5.66 1.79
C ASP A 37 -11.90 -5.02 0.78
N ASP A 38 -11.94 -3.70 0.63
CA ASP A 38 -11.28 -2.97 -0.44
C ASP A 38 -10.23 -1.97 0.06
N VAL A 39 -9.77 -2.14 1.29
CA VAL A 39 -8.66 -1.37 1.86
C VAL A 39 -7.53 -2.30 2.30
N PHE A 40 -6.30 -1.93 1.99
CA PHE A 40 -5.10 -2.60 2.44
C PHE A 40 -4.51 -1.87 3.66
N ILE A 41 -4.11 -2.59 4.70
CA ILE A 41 -3.49 -2.00 5.89
C ILE A 41 -2.00 -2.32 5.84
N ALA A 42 -1.19 -1.30 5.56
CA ALA A 42 0.24 -1.42 5.43
C ALA A 42 0.93 -1.04 6.74
N VAL A 43 1.92 -1.81 7.15
CA VAL A 43 2.64 -1.63 8.42
C VAL A 43 3.91 -0.83 8.16
N ARG A 44 4.16 0.20 8.97
CA ARG A 44 5.33 1.09 8.92
C ARG A 44 6.05 1.09 10.25
N ALA A 45 7.21 1.75 10.29
CA ALA A 45 7.86 2.05 11.56
C ALA A 45 6.97 3.04 12.34
N ASN A 46 6.43 2.58 13.47
CA ASN A 46 5.57 3.34 14.37
C ASN A 46 4.26 3.88 13.76
N SER A 47 3.76 3.30 12.67
CA SER A 47 2.43 3.65 12.16
C SER A 47 1.80 2.55 11.29
N LEU A 48 0.49 2.66 11.06
CA LEU A 48 -0.24 1.90 10.05
C LEU A 48 -0.82 2.86 9.01
N ASN A 49 -0.75 2.48 7.73
CA ASN A 49 -1.41 3.23 6.66
C ASN A 49 -2.56 2.39 6.08
N VAL A 50 -3.72 3.00 5.93
CA VAL A 50 -4.90 2.38 5.30
C VAL A 50 -5.00 2.89 3.87
N TYR A 51 -4.72 2.02 2.91
CA TYR A 51 -4.70 2.36 1.49
C TYR A 51 -5.97 1.89 0.77
N HIS A 52 -6.50 2.76 -0.10
CA HIS A 52 -7.47 2.41 -1.13
C HIS A 52 -6.98 2.94 -2.47
N ARG A 53 -6.75 2.06 -3.46
CA ARG A 53 -6.27 2.44 -4.81
C ARG A 53 -5.05 3.37 -4.76
N GLY A 54 -4.06 3.01 -3.93
CA GLY A 54 -2.81 3.75 -3.72
C GLY A 54 -2.96 5.13 -3.06
N ALA A 55 -4.14 5.48 -2.57
CA ALA A 55 -4.40 6.65 -1.74
C ALA A 55 -4.40 6.26 -0.26
N SER A 56 -3.61 6.96 0.56
CA SER A 56 -3.58 6.76 2.03
C SER A 56 -4.79 7.44 2.67
N ILE A 57 -5.84 6.67 2.97
CA ILE A 57 -7.06 7.15 3.62
C ILE A 57 -6.77 7.57 5.06
N PHE A 58 -6.04 6.72 5.78
CA PHE A 58 -5.56 7.01 7.12
C PHE A 58 -4.07 6.71 7.24
N ARG A 59 -3.36 7.55 7.99
CA ARG A 59 -2.11 7.19 8.66
C ARG A 59 -2.40 7.16 10.16
N ILE A 60 -2.03 6.11 10.85
CA ILE A 60 -2.36 5.89 12.27
C ILE A 60 -1.05 5.73 13.01
N ASP A 61 -0.60 6.78 13.69
CA ASP A 61 0.68 6.76 14.39
C ASP A 61 0.55 6.05 15.74
N ASP A 62 1.57 5.28 16.07
CA ASP A 62 1.86 4.76 17.40
C ASP A 62 2.48 5.89 18.23
N GLY A 63 1.64 6.54 19.04
CA GLY A 63 2.06 7.64 19.91
C GLY A 63 2.81 7.18 21.17
N GLY A 64 3.14 5.89 21.29
CA GLY A 64 3.70 5.27 22.48
C GLY A 64 2.62 4.97 23.53
N ASP A 65 2.92 3.99 24.39
CA ASP A 65 2.07 3.58 25.52
C ASP A 65 0.60 3.28 25.12
N GLY A 66 0.39 2.75 23.92
CA GLY A 66 -0.94 2.41 23.40
C GLY A 66 -1.76 3.60 22.87
N ARG A 67 -1.16 4.78 22.73
CA ARG A 67 -1.83 5.95 22.17
C ARG A 67 -1.99 5.81 20.65
N ILE A 68 -3.22 5.91 20.17
CA ILE A 68 -3.57 5.81 18.74
C ILE A 68 -3.83 7.22 18.20
N LEU A 69 -3.05 7.65 17.20
CA LEU A 69 -3.14 8.97 16.61
C LEU A 69 -3.46 8.87 15.10
N PRO A 70 -4.76 8.84 14.72
CA PRO A 70 -5.16 8.77 13.32
C PRO A 70 -5.11 10.15 12.63
N TRP A 71 -4.65 10.15 11.39
CA TRP A 71 -4.55 11.30 10.50
C TRP A 71 -5.19 10.97 9.15
N THR A 72 -5.81 11.96 8.52
CA THR A 72 -6.29 11.88 7.14
C THR A 72 -6.02 13.18 6.41
N HIS A 73 -6.00 13.15 5.07
CA HIS A 73 -5.91 14.38 4.29
C HIS A 73 -7.27 15.10 4.25
N THR A 74 -7.25 16.43 4.38
CA THR A 74 -8.45 17.28 4.31
C THR A 74 -9.25 17.07 3.02
N LYS A 75 -8.59 16.75 1.90
CA LYS A 75 -9.24 16.47 0.61
C LYS A 75 -10.22 15.29 0.64
N TYR A 76 -10.10 14.38 1.62
CA TYR A 76 -11.02 13.26 1.79
C TYR A 76 -12.21 13.58 2.71
N LEU A 77 -12.22 14.75 3.36
CA LEU A 77 -13.30 15.15 4.26
C LEU A 77 -14.49 15.78 3.50
N ILE A 78 -14.44 15.91 2.17
CA ILE A 78 -15.53 16.50 1.39
C ILE A 78 -16.74 15.54 1.39
N ARG A 79 -17.93 16.05 1.72
CA ARG A 79 -19.20 15.30 1.68
C ARG A 79 -19.65 15.10 0.25
N GLN A 80 -19.46 13.90 -0.26
CA GLN A 80 -19.77 13.56 -1.65
C GLN A 80 -21.27 13.53 -1.98
N GLN A 81 -22.14 13.62 -0.97
CA GLN A 81 -23.61 13.67 -1.16
C GLN A 81 -24.11 15.08 -1.51
N GLN A 82 -23.28 16.12 -1.33
CA GLN A 82 -23.60 17.50 -1.68
C GLN A 82 -22.99 17.83 -3.05
N VAL A 83 -23.69 17.47 -4.12
CA VAL A 83 -23.20 17.62 -5.50
C VAL A 83 -23.30 19.05 -6.02
N LEU A 84 -24.22 19.85 -5.47
CA LEU A 84 -24.46 21.23 -5.90
C LEU A 84 -24.46 22.16 -4.69
N ALA A 85 -23.83 23.31 -4.88
CA ALA A 85 -23.95 24.46 -3.99
C ALA A 85 -24.57 25.63 -4.77
N GLN A 86 -25.51 26.34 -4.16
CA GLN A 86 -26.05 27.57 -4.70
C GLN A 86 -24.99 28.67 -4.58
N LEU A 87 -24.69 29.34 -5.69
CA LEU A 87 -23.92 30.59 -5.69
C LEU A 87 -24.89 31.76 -5.55
N HIS A 88 -24.80 32.45 -4.42
CA HIS A 88 -25.59 33.66 -4.14
C HIS A 88 -24.99 34.89 -4.84
N GLU A 89 -25.79 35.93 -5.06
CA GLU A 89 -25.35 37.17 -5.73
C GLU A 89 -24.19 37.88 -5.02
N ASP A 90 -24.05 37.66 -3.70
CA ASP A 90 -22.97 38.17 -2.88
C ASP A 90 -21.68 37.30 -2.91
N GLY A 91 -21.66 36.28 -3.77
CA GLY A 91 -20.51 35.41 -3.98
C GLY A 91 -20.37 34.26 -2.97
N ARG A 92 -21.33 34.06 -2.06
CA ARG A 92 -21.30 32.94 -1.11
C ARG A 92 -21.86 31.65 -1.71
N PHE A 93 -21.29 30.52 -1.29
CA PHE A 93 -21.83 29.19 -1.59
C PHE A 93 -22.69 28.66 -0.45
N GLU A 94 -23.82 28.03 -0.78
CA GLU A 94 -24.67 27.32 0.17
C GLU A 94 -24.96 25.89 -0.31
N PRO A 95 -24.66 24.84 0.49
CA PRO A 95 -24.07 24.91 1.82
C PRO A 95 -22.60 25.35 1.80
N SER A 96 -22.18 26.11 2.82
CA SER A 96 -20.79 26.54 3.00
C SER A 96 -19.94 25.52 3.76
N ASP A 97 -20.57 24.66 4.58
CA ASP A 97 -19.91 23.54 5.27
C ASP A 97 -20.08 22.26 4.45
N ILE A 98 -19.14 22.07 3.52
CA ILE A 98 -19.10 20.91 2.62
C ILE A 98 -18.29 19.74 3.19
N GLY A 99 -17.78 19.87 4.42
CA GLY A 99 -16.82 18.95 5.01
C GLY A 99 -17.36 18.10 6.16
N TRP A 100 -16.73 16.96 6.42
CA TRP A 100 -16.86 16.20 7.66
C TRP A 100 -15.95 16.83 8.73
N SER A 101 -16.54 17.30 9.83
CA SER A 101 -15.83 17.80 11.01
C SER A 101 -15.71 16.75 12.13
N GLN A 102 -16.51 15.68 12.05
CA GLN A 102 -16.49 14.55 12.96
C GLN A 102 -16.73 13.25 12.18
N TYR A 103 -16.12 12.15 12.65
CA TYR A 103 -16.42 10.82 12.14
C TYR A 103 -17.80 10.36 12.64
N ALA A 104 -18.77 10.26 11.72
CA ALA A 104 -20.17 9.97 12.02
C ALA A 104 -20.56 8.52 11.70
N GLY A 105 -19.57 7.62 11.65
CA GLY A 105 -19.76 6.20 11.38
C GLY A 105 -19.41 5.79 9.93
N PRO A 106 -19.90 4.63 9.46
CA PRO A 106 -19.46 4.03 8.19
C PRO A 106 -19.67 4.88 6.94
N SER A 107 -20.64 5.79 6.96
CA SER A 107 -20.90 6.73 5.85
C SER A 107 -19.75 7.72 5.65
N THR A 108 -19.12 8.20 6.73
CA THR A 108 -17.94 9.08 6.66
C THR A 108 -16.80 8.38 5.93
N LEU A 109 -16.48 7.13 6.30
CA LEU A 109 -15.43 6.37 5.61
C LEU A 109 -15.78 6.09 4.14
N SER A 110 -17.05 5.83 3.84
CA SER A 110 -17.51 5.61 2.46
C SER A 110 -17.30 6.85 1.58
N ASP A 111 -17.57 8.05 2.10
CA ASP A 111 -17.32 9.30 1.39
C ASP A 111 -15.82 9.60 1.24
N MET A 112 -15.00 9.29 2.25
CA MET A 112 -13.54 9.40 2.17
C MET A 112 -12.97 8.50 1.08
N ILE A 113 -13.41 7.24 1.02
CA ILE A 113 -12.99 6.27 -0.02
C ILE A 113 -13.42 6.72 -1.42
N ARG A 114 -14.65 7.28 -1.55
CA ARG A 114 -15.12 7.82 -2.84
C ARG A 114 -14.25 8.99 -3.29
N SER A 115 -14.01 9.95 -2.39
CA SER A 115 -13.13 11.10 -2.65
C SER A 115 -11.72 10.65 -3.09
N ALA A 116 -11.19 9.61 -2.46
CA ALA A 116 -9.88 9.06 -2.83
C ALA A 116 -9.91 8.33 -4.18
N THR A 117 -11.02 7.67 -4.51
CA THR A 117 -11.21 6.97 -5.79
C THR A 117 -11.15 7.95 -6.97
N ASP A 118 -11.78 9.11 -6.85
CA ASP A 118 -11.84 10.12 -7.91
C ASP A 118 -10.46 10.75 -8.18
N LEU A 119 -9.57 10.68 -7.19
CA LEU A 119 -8.18 11.18 -7.29
C LEU A 119 -7.18 10.09 -7.72
N ALA A 120 -7.60 8.82 -7.82
CA ALA A 120 -6.70 7.71 -8.07
C ALA A 120 -6.38 7.53 -9.56
N GLY A 121 -5.11 7.69 -9.93
CA GLY A 121 -4.62 7.45 -11.29
C GLY A 121 -4.81 6.01 -11.78
N ALA A 122 -4.73 5.81 -13.10
CA ALA A 122 -4.98 4.52 -13.76
C ALA A 122 -4.09 3.38 -13.23
N GLU A 123 -2.82 3.66 -12.91
CA GLU A 123 -1.89 2.67 -12.37
C GLU A 123 -2.36 2.14 -11.02
N LYS A 124 -2.54 3.04 -10.05
CA LYS A 124 -2.95 2.70 -8.69
C LYS A 124 -4.34 2.05 -8.66
N SER A 125 -5.27 2.58 -9.45
CA SER A 125 -6.62 2.03 -9.60
C SER A 125 -6.61 0.64 -10.23
N GLY A 126 -5.78 0.39 -11.24
CA GLY A 126 -5.73 -0.88 -11.93
C GLY A 126 -4.98 -1.98 -11.16
N LEU A 127 -4.00 -1.62 -10.33
CA LEU A 127 -3.26 -2.58 -9.50
C LEU A 127 -4.04 -3.04 -8.27
N HIS A 128 -4.90 -2.18 -7.70
CA HIS A 128 -5.63 -2.43 -6.45
C HIS A 128 -6.40 -3.77 -6.41
N PRO A 129 -7.12 -4.20 -7.46
CA PRO A 129 -7.78 -5.51 -7.47
C PRO A 129 -6.83 -6.69 -7.30
N LEU A 130 -5.60 -6.62 -7.84
CA LEU A 130 -4.59 -7.67 -7.68
C LEU A 130 -4.13 -7.75 -6.22
N ILE A 131 -3.91 -6.58 -5.60
CA ILE A 131 -3.49 -6.46 -4.20
C ILE A 131 -4.55 -7.10 -3.29
N MET A 132 -5.81 -6.66 -3.43
CA MET A 132 -6.90 -7.15 -2.57
C MET A 132 -7.28 -8.61 -2.84
N GLY A 133 -6.95 -9.12 -4.02
CA GLY A 133 -7.24 -10.49 -4.45
C GLY A 133 -6.16 -11.52 -4.12
N SER A 134 -5.12 -11.17 -3.36
CA SER A 134 -3.99 -12.06 -3.08
C SER A 134 -3.72 -12.24 -1.59
N SER A 135 -3.60 -13.50 -1.18
CA SER A 135 -3.21 -13.91 0.18
C SER A 135 -1.72 -13.74 0.48
N LYS A 136 -0.91 -13.40 -0.54
CA LYS A 136 0.55 -13.33 -0.45
C LYS A 136 1.10 -11.91 -0.25
N VAL A 137 0.28 -10.88 -0.45
CA VAL A 137 0.71 -9.49 -0.35
C VAL A 137 0.89 -9.12 1.13
N ILE A 138 2.05 -8.56 1.46
CA ILE A 138 2.40 -8.14 2.82
C ILE A 138 2.68 -6.64 2.93
N ASP A 139 2.90 -5.94 1.82
CA ASP A 139 3.13 -4.50 1.83
C ASP A 139 2.80 -3.88 0.46
N VAL A 140 2.53 -2.58 0.47
CA VAL A 140 2.28 -1.76 -0.72
C VAL A 140 2.90 -0.38 -0.54
N GLU A 141 3.23 0.32 -1.63
CA GLU A 141 3.77 1.69 -1.60
C GLU A 141 5.02 1.81 -0.70
N LEU A 142 6.00 0.92 -0.89
CA LEU A 142 7.22 0.87 -0.09
C LEU A 142 8.22 1.94 -0.54
N SER A 143 8.54 2.89 0.33
CA SER A 143 9.66 3.83 0.11
C SER A 143 10.99 3.20 0.53
N LEU A 144 11.88 2.91 -0.43
CA LEU A 144 13.17 2.27 -0.14
C LEU A 144 14.17 3.19 0.57
N LEU A 145 14.17 4.49 0.26
CA LEU A 145 15.03 5.50 0.91
C LEU A 145 14.68 5.72 2.39
N ARG A 146 13.44 5.39 2.78
CA ARG A 146 12.94 5.48 4.15
C ARG A 146 12.89 4.12 4.84
N ALA A 147 13.08 3.02 4.12
CA ALA A 147 13.18 1.70 4.72
C ALA A 147 14.45 1.50 5.57
N SER A 148 15.47 2.35 5.38
CA SER A 148 16.72 2.37 6.13
C SER A 148 16.75 3.37 7.29
N SER A 149 15.69 4.16 7.51
CA SER A 149 15.66 5.19 8.53
C SER A 149 14.38 5.06 9.38
N SER A 150 14.49 5.29 10.70
CA SER A 150 13.35 5.32 11.63
C SER A 150 12.44 6.55 11.44
N VAL A 151 12.46 7.14 10.25
CA VAL A 151 11.87 8.45 9.96
C VAL A 151 10.46 8.26 9.43
N ASP A 152 9.56 9.01 10.06
CA ASP A 152 8.13 9.06 9.86
C ASP A 152 7.69 9.07 8.38
N GLU A 153 6.84 8.11 8.01
CA GLU A 153 6.13 8.13 6.74
C GLU A 153 4.99 9.14 6.82
N SER A 154 5.33 10.42 6.67
CA SER A 154 4.34 11.48 6.52
C SER A 154 3.37 11.19 5.37
N LEU A 155 2.12 11.57 5.56
CA LEU A 155 1.03 11.52 4.59
C LEU A 155 1.50 12.01 3.20
N PRO A 156 1.70 11.13 2.21
CA PRO A 156 2.39 11.49 0.99
C PRO A 156 1.42 12.12 0.00
N ASP A 157 1.33 13.45 0.00
CA ASP A 157 0.80 14.24 -1.13
C ASP A 157 0.98 15.76 -0.92
N THR A 158 2.06 16.19 -0.26
CA THR A 158 2.45 17.61 -0.29
C THR A 158 3.15 17.89 -1.63
N ASN A 159 2.37 18.18 -2.67
CA ASN A 159 2.81 19.06 -3.76
C ASN A 159 2.98 20.47 -3.17
N VAL A 160 4.02 20.67 -2.36
CA VAL A 160 4.51 22.01 -2.04
C VAL A 160 5.58 22.31 -3.08
N PRO A 161 5.42 23.34 -3.92
CA PRO A 161 6.46 23.73 -4.86
C PRO A 161 7.63 24.26 -4.04
N SER A 162 8.67 23.44 -3.86
CA SER A 162 9.93 23.90 -3.29
C SER A 162 10.64 24.76 -4.33
N THR A 163 10.78 26.05 -4.04
CA THR A 163 11.40 27.08 -4.88
C THR A 163 12.93 27.05 -4.89
N ASP A 164 13.57 25.93 -4.53
CA ASP A 164 15.01 25.82 -4.54
C ASP A 164 15.49 24.97 -5.72
N ALA A 165 16.14 25.64 -6.67
CA ALA A 165 16.76 25.12 -7.88
C ALA A 165 18.01 24.26 -7.60
N SER A 166 17.89 23.28 -6.70
CA SER A 166 18.82 22.16 -6.52
C SER A 166 18.09 20.81 -6.36
N SER A 167 16.82 20.74 -6.77
CA SER A 167 16.03 19.52 -6.80
C SER A 167 16.55 18.56 -7.88
N ILE A 168 17.59 17.80 -7.57
CA ILE A 168 17.63 16.42 -8.06
C ILE A 168 16.32 15.82 -7.61
N ASP A 169 15.47 15.51 -8.58
CA ASP A 169 14.16 14.91 -8.46
C ASP A 169 14.19 13.77 -7.42
N ARG A 170 13.94 14.10 -6.14
CA ARG A 170 13.76 13.14 -5.05
C ARG A 170 12.36 12.55 -5.16
N SER A 171 11.94 12.19 -6.37
CA SER A 171 10.85 11.25 -6.56
C SER A 171 11.15 10.10 -5.62
N GLN A 172 10.26 9.89 -4.65
CA GLN A 172 10.45 8.83 -3.69
C GLN A 172 10.31 7.54 -4.49
N ASP A 173 11.44 6.98 -4.89
CA ASP A 173 11.58 5.68 -5.53
C ASP A 173 10.84 4.65 -4.64
N ARG A 174 9.61 4.31 -5.05
CA ARG A 174 8.67 3.47 -4.31
C ARG A 174 8.37 2.20 -5.10
N LEU A 175 8.51 1.06 -4.44
CA LEU A 175 8.03 -0.21 -4.96
C LEU A 175 6.54 -0.38 -4.65
N ASP A 176 5.76 -0.79 -5.64
CA ASP A 176 4.31 -0.79 -5.54
C ASP A 176 3.76 -1.89 -4.63
N VAL A 177 4.34 -3.10 -4.69
CA VAL A 177 3.84 -4.29 -3.95
C VAL A 177 4.96 -5.18 -3.46
N VAL A 178 4.79 -5.71 -2.26
CA VAL A 178 5.66 -6.75 -1.68
C VAL A 178 4.85 -7.98 -1.32
N THR A 179 5.36 -9.15 -1.69
CA THR A 179 4.72 -10.44 -1.44
C THR A 179 5.67 -11.39 -0.73
N VAL A 180 5.12 -12.49 -0.21
CA VAL A 180 5.89 -13.67 0.18
C VAL A 180 5.72 -14.79 -0.84
N GLU A 181 6.81 -15.48 -1.12
CA GLU A 181 6.82 -16.64 -1.99
C GLU A 181 7.65 -17.77 -1.42
N ASN A 182 7.30 -18.99 -1.81
CA ASN A 182 8.12 -20.15 -1.55
C ASN A 182 8.68 -20.65 -2.89
N ARG A 183 10.01 -20.79 -2.99
CA ARG A 183 10.71 -21.36 -4.14
C ARG A 183 11.53 -22.53 -3.66
N ASP A 184 11.14 -23.73 -4.06
CA ASP A 184 11.84 -24.98 -3.73
C ASP A 184 12.09 -25.14 -2.22
N GLY A 185 11.11 -24.78 -1.40
CA GLY A 185 11.18 -24.83 0.07
C GLY A 185 11.82 -23.61 0.72
N THR A 186 12.41 -22.69 -0.06
CA THR A 186 13.03 -21.46 0.44
C THR A 186 12.05 -20.29 0.35
N PRO A 187 11.75 -19.62 1.48
CA PRO A 187 10.87 -18.45 1.49
C PRO A 187 11.59 -17.17 1.07
N PHE A 188 10.94 -16.37 0.23
CA PHE A 188 11.43 -15.09 -0.26
C PHE A 188 10.42 -13.98 0.01
N ILE A 189 10.92 -12.82 0.42
CA ILE A 189 10.22 -11.54 0.32
C ILE A 189 10.50 -10.99 -1.08
N VAL A 190 9.45 -10.70 -1.84
CA VAL A 190 9.62 -10.30 -3.23
C VAL A 190 8.88 -9.02 -3.59
N PHE A 191 9.56 -8.19 -4.37
CA PHE A 191 9.15 -6.84 -4.69
C PHE A 191 8.64 -6.73 -6.12
N HIS A 192 7.70 -5.83 -6.33
CA HIS A 192 7.05 -5.63 -7.61
C HIS A 192 6.94 -4.14 -7.90
N GLU A 193 7.33 -3.78 -9.12
CA GLU A 193 7.01 -2.50 -9.76
C GLU A 193 5.87 -2.76 -10.74
N ALA A 194 4.87 -1.90 -10.77
CA ALA A 194 3.70 -2.04 -11.60
C ALA A 194 3.57 -0.84 -12.54
N LYS A 195 3.32 -1.12 -13.82
CA LYS A 195 3.10 -0.09 -14.84
C LYS A 195 1.81 -0.38 -15.59
N HIS A 196 0.99 0.64 -15.72
CA HIS A 196 -0.11 0.56 -16.68
C HIS A 196 0.50 0.53 -18.08
N PHE A 197 -0.09 -0.21 -19.00
CA PHE A 197 0.40 -0.37 -20.36
C PHE A 197 0.61 0.97 -21.06
N SER A 198 -0.21 1.98 -20.77
CA SER A 198 -0.04 3.32 -21.35
C SER A 198 1.22 4.04 -20.87
N ASN A 199 1.87 3.61 -19.80
CA ASN A 199 3.00 4.31 -19.20
C ASN A 199 4.18 4.45 -20.19
N PRO A 200 4.65 5.68 -20.46
CA PRO A 200 5.73 5.91 -21.42
C PRO A 200 7.08 5.34 -20.96
N ALA A 201 7.31 5.12 -19.67
CA ALA A 201 8.57 4.56 -19.15
C ALA A 201 8.83 3.11 -19.60
N LEU A 202 7.78 2.40 -20.03
CA LEU A 202 7.89 1.09 -20.67
C LEU A 202 8.50 1.17 -22.08
N ARG A 203 8.64 2.38 -22.64
CA ARG A 203 8.99 2.62 -24.04
C ARG A 203 10.16 3.58 -24.15
N ALA A 204 11.03 3.32 -25.11
CA ALA A 204 12.05 4.27 -25.54
C ALA A 204 12.56 3.92 -26.94
N LYS A 205 13.14 4.92 -27.62
CA LYS A 205 13.98 4.66 -28.82
C LYS A 205 15.31 4.01 -28.46
N GLY A 206 15.78 4.18 -27.22
CA GLY A 206 16.94 3.50 -26.62
C GLY A 206 16.50 2.57 -25.49
N GLU A 207 17.19 2.65 -24.35
CA GLU A 207 16.85 1.90 -23.14
C GLU A 207 15.58 2.47 -22.47
N PRO A 208 14.54 1.64 -22.19
CA PRO A 208 13.36 2.09 -21.47
C PRO A 208 13.67 2.59 -20.05
N ALA A 209 13.08 3.73 -19.67
CA ALA A 209 13.35 4.40 -18.38
C ALA A 209 13.04 3.51 -17.16
N VAL A 210 12.08 2.59 -17.29
CA VAL A 210 11.74 1.63 -16.22
C VAL A 210 12.94 0.75 -15.84
N LEU A 211 13.86 0.45 -16.77
CA LEU A 211 15.02 -0.41 -16.47
C LEU A 211 15.99 0.28 -15.51
N ALA A 212 16.26 1.57 -15.73
CA ALA A 212 17.08 2.37 -14.81
C ALA A 212 16.47 2.39 -13.40
N GLN A 213 15.14 2.44 -13.29
CA GLN A 213 14.42 2.37 -12.02
C GLN A 213 14.62 0.99 -11.35
N ILE A 214 14.43 -0.11 -12.08
CA ILE A 214 14.66 -1.46 -11.58
C ILE A 214 16.10 -1.64 -11.08
N VAL A 215 17.10 -1.18 -11.83
CA VAL A 215 18.52 -1.27 -11.44
C VAL A 215 18.79 -0.56 -10.11
N ARG A 216 18.22 0.65 -9.91
CA ARG A 216 18.33 1.37 -8.63
C ARG A 216 17.69 0.60 -7.48
N TYR A 217 16.53 -0.01 -7.71
CA TYR A 217 15.88 -0.86 -6.71
C TYR A 217 16.73 -2.06 -6.34
N GLN A 218 17.26 -2.79 -7.31
CA GLN A 218 18.13 -3.94 -7.06
C GLN A 218 19.35 -3.56 -6.21
N ALA A 219 20.00 -2.44 -6.51
CA ALA A 219 21.13 -1.94 -5.73
C ALA A 219 20.72 -1.61 -4.28
N THR A 220 19.56 -0.99 -4.09
CA THR A 220 19.05 -0.60 -2.78
C THR A 220 18.61 -1.81 -1.95
N LEU A 221 17.93 -2.78 -2.56
CA LEU A 221 17.50 -4.01 -1.91
C LEU A 221 18.70 -4.83 -1.40
N ARG A 222 19.76 -4.98 -2.23
CA ARG A 222 20.99 -5.66 -1.82
C ARG A 222 21.70 -4.93 -0.68
N ARG A 223 21.76 -3.60 -0.75
CA ARG A 223 22.41 -2.78 0.29
C ARG A 223 21.72 -2.88 1.65
N HIS A 224 20.40 -3.02 1.67
CA HIS A 224 19.59 -2.97 2.90
C HIS A 224 18.94 -4.32 3.24
N GLU A 225 19.44 -5.43 2.71
CA GLU A 225 18.85 -6.77 2.85
C GLU A 225 18.52 -7.12 4.31
N GLU A 226 19.46 -6.95 5.22
CA GLU A 226 19.28 -7.34 6.62
C GLU A 226 18.23 -6.48 7.34
N ALA A 227 18.22 -5.18 7.09
CA ALA A 227 17.22 -4.26 7.65
C ALA A 227 15.82 -4.56 7.10
N LEU A 228 15.71 -4.84 5.79
CA LEU A 228 14.45 -5.23 5.16
C LEU A 228 13.94 -6.56 5.71
N ARG A 229 14.84 -7.52 5.97
CA ARG A 229 14.48 -8.81 6.57
C ARG A 229 13.85 -8.62 7.96
N GLN A 230 14.47 -7.81 8.82
CA GLN A 230 13.95 -7.51 10.16
C GLN A 230 12.60 -6.78 10.07
N ARG A 231 12.47 -5.82 9.17
CA ARG A 231 11.20 -5.14 8.87
C ARG A 231 10.10 -6.12 8.48
N TYR A 232 10.35 -7.02 7.53
CA TYR A 232 9.29 -7.89 7.05
C TYR A 232 8.88 -8.98 8.05
N VAL A 233 9.73 -9.34 9.00
CA VAL A 233 9.31 -10.13 10.18
C VAL A 233 8.30 -9.33 11.00
N ALA A 234 8.60 -8.07 11.34
CA ALA A 234 7.70 -7.21 12.12
C ALA A 234 6.37 -6.92 11.39
N VAL A 235 6.43 -6.70 10.07
CA VAL A 235 5.24 -6.55 9.21
C VAL A 235 4.38 -7.80 9.28
N CYS A 236 4.95 -9.00 9.10
CA CYS A 236 4.19 -10.25 9.16
C CYS A 236 3.54 -10.46 10.54
N GLN A 237 4.23 -10.13 11.63
CA GLN A 237 3.66 -10.21 12.98
C GLN A 237 2.45 -9.28 13.17
N ALA A 238 2.56 -8.03 12.73
CA ALA A 238 1.46 -7.07 12.81
C ALA A 238 0.28 -7.46 11.90
N LEU A 239 0.55 -7.96 10.69
CA LEU A 239 -0.50 -8.43 9.76
C LEU A 239 -1.33 -9.57 10.34
N ILE A 240 -0.72 -10.52 11.04
CA ILE A 240 -1.45 -11.62 11.70
C ILE A 240 -2.40 -11.07 12.77
N ARG A 241 -1.92 -10.10 13.57
CA ARG A 241 -2.73 -9.42 14.58
C ARG A 241 -3.91 -8.67 13.95
N ILE A 242 -3.65 -7.93 12.87
CA ILE A 242 -4.69 -7.19 12.13
C ILE A 242 -5.70 -8.15 11.49
N GLN A 243 -5.24 -9.28 10.93
CA GLN A 243 -6.10 -10.30 10.36
C GLN A 243 -7.03 -10.92 11.40
N ALA A 244 -6.52 -11.20 12.61
CA ALA A 244 -7.33 -11.66 13.72
C ALA A 244 -8.41 -10.64 14.12
N MET A 245 -8.05 -9.35 14.20
CA MET A 245 -9.01 -8.27 14.45
C MET A 245 -10.09 -8.21 13.36
N ARG A 246 -9.71 -8.33 12.07
CA ARG A 246 -10.66 -8.37 10.94
C ARG A 246 -11.63 -9.55 11.06
N ALA A 247 -11.12 -10.74 11.35
CA ALA A 247 -11.92 -11.94 11.52
C ALA A 247 -12.92 -11.78 12.67
N ALA A 248 -12.48 -11.29 13.83
CA ALA A 248 -13.34 -11.04 14.99
C ALA A 248 -14.41 -9.98 14.71
N ALA A 249 -14.04 -8.86 14.08
CA ALA A 249 -14.98 -7.79 13.73
C ALA A 249 -16.10 -8.30 12.81
N ARG A 250 -15.76 -9.15 11.82
CA ARG A 250 -16.71 -9.72 10.87
C ARG A 250 -17.57 -10.82 11.47
N ALA A 251 -17.01 -11.68 12.31
CA ALA A 251 -17.78 -12.72 13.01
C ALA A 251 -18.92 -12.13 13.87
N ALA A 252 -18.71 -10.92 14.39
CA ALA A 252 -19.72 -10.17 15.14
C ALA A 252 -20.81 -9.50 14.27
N VAL A 253 -20.72 -9.57 12.93
CA VAL A 253 -21.73 -9.02 12.01
C VAL A 253 -22.42 -10.17 11.28
N PRO A 254 -23.72 -10.43 11.55
CA PRO A 254 -24.46 -11.50 10.88
C PRO A 254 -24.41 -11.38 9.36
N GLY A 255 -24.13 -12.48 8.67
CA GLY A 255 -24.05 -12.53 7.21
C GLY A 255 -22.78 -11.92 6.60
N SER A 256 -21.84 -11.42 7.41
CA SER A 256 -20.56 -10.92 6.90
C SER A 256 -19.68 -12.06 6.37
N ARG A 257 -19.06 -11.81 5.22
CA ARG A 257 -18.07 -12.74 4.64
C ARG A 257 -16.77 -12.72 5.46
N LEU A 258 -16.19 -13.89 5.71
CA LEU A 258 -14.86 -14.00 6.31
C LEU A 258 -13.79 -13.30 5.44
N PRO A 259 -12.77 -12.70 6.07
CA PRO A 259 -11.69 -12.04 5.32
C PRO A 259 -10.88 -13.09 4.54
N LEU A 260 -10.23 -12.65 3.46
CA LEU A 260 -9.26 -13.49 2.75
C LEU A 260 -8.17 -13.93 3.72
N GLU A 261 -7.91 -15.23 3.80
CA GLU A 261 -6.87 -15.77 4.67
C GLU A 261 -5.48 -15.46 4.11
N LEU A 262 -4.57 -15.06 5.00
CA LEU A 262 -3.16 -14.90 4.67
C LEU A 262 -2.52 -16.26 4.41
N THR A 263 -1.58 -16.34 3.47
CA THR A 263 -0.86 -17.59 3.23
C THR A 263 -0.15 -18.08 4.51
N PRO A 264 -0.12 -19.41 4.79
CA PRO A 264 0.56 -19.95 5.98
C PRO A 264 2.04 -19.54 6.09
N LEU A 265 2.66 -19.18 4.97
CA LEU A 265 4.04 -18.70 4.96
C LEU A 265 4.21 -17.38 5.76
N ILE A 266 3.23 -16.48 5.75
CA ILE A 266 3.26 -15.24 6.55
C ILE A 266 3.33 -15.59 8.05
N ALA A 267 2.53 -16.56 8.49
CA ALA A 267 2.55 -17.05 9.86
C ALA A 267 3.89 -17.69 10.24
N ALA A 268 4.47 -18.49 9.35
CA ALA A 268 5.76 -19.11 9.58
C ALA A 268 6.92 -18.09 9.69
N ILE A 269 6.89 -17.02 8.88
CA ILE A 269 7.86 -15.92 8.94
C ILE A 269 7.68 -15.14 10.24
N ALA A 270 6.45 -14.76 10.58
CA ALA A 270 6.15 -13.98 11.78
C ALA A 270 6.59 -14.68 13.07
N SER A 271 6.43 -16.00 13.14
CA SER A 271 6.84 -16.80 14.29
C SER A 271 8.34 -17.13 14.30
N GLY A 272 9.10 -16.75 13.28
CA GLY A 272 10.51 -17.10 13.11
C GLY A 272 10.76 -18.59 12.84
N LYS A 273 9.73 -19.37 12.47
CA LYS A 273 9.88 -20.79 12.12
C LYS A 273 10.67 -20.96 10.82
N VAL A 274 10.54 -20.00 9.92
CA VAL A 274 11.32 -19.92 8.69
C VAL A 274 11.96 -18.54 8.57
N ARG A 275 13.14 -18.49 7.98
CA ARG A 275 13.85 -17.25 7.68
C ARG A 275 13.68 -16.91 6.21
N ALA A 276 12.86 -15.90 5.91
CA ALA A 276 12.73 -15.39 4.55
C ALA A 276 14.00 -14.66 4.09
N GLN A 277 14.37 -14.88 2.83
CA GLN A 277 15.42 -14.14 2.13
C GLN A 277 14.81 -12.94 1.39
N ILE A 278 15.58 -11.87 1.20
CA ILE A 278 15.17 -10.76 0.34
C ILE A 278 15.50 -11.16 -1.10
N ASP A 279 14.51 -11.19 -1.98
CA ASP A 279 14.78 -11.28 -3.42
C ASP A 279 15.22 -9.89 -3.93
N PRO A 280 16.47 -9.73 -4.36
CA PRO A 280 16.97 -8.43 -4.80
C PRO A 280 16.48 -8.05 -6.20
N ASP A 281 15.75 -8.91 -6.90
CA ASP A 281 15.32 -8.72 -8.29
C ASP A 281 13.80 -8.47 -8.37
N PRO A 282 13.34 -7.20 -8.37
CA PRO A 282 11.92 -6.89 -8.49
C PRO A 282 11.32 -7.41 -9.80
N ARG A 283 10.05 -7.76 -9.76
CA ARG A 283 9.29 -8.06 -10.99
C ARG A 283 8.63 -6.81 -11.52
N LEU A 284 8.61 -6.69 -12.84
CA LEU A 284 7.79 -5.72 -13.53
C LEU A 284 6.42 -6.33 -13.84
N ILE A 285 5.37 -5.73 -13.30
CA ILE A 285 3.99 -6.04 -13.63
C ILE A 285 3.53 -5.03 -14.69
N VAL A 286 3.01 -5.50 -15.81
CA VAL A 286 2.39 -4.63 -16.82
C VAL A 286 0.93 -5.02 -17.00
N PHE A 287 0.03 -4.04 -16.96
CA PHE A 287 -1.41 -4.31 -17.02
C PHE A 287 -2.23 -3.28 -17.77
N GLY A 288 -3.50 -3.59 -18.04
CA GLY A 288 -4.43 -2.65 -18.66
C GLY A 288 -4.31 -2.58 -20.19
N PHE A 289 -4.06 -3.74 -20.82
CA PHE A 289 -4.06 -3.90 -22.27
C PHE A 289 -5.13 -4.89 -22.74
N ASP A 290 -5.65 -4.72 -23.94
CA ASP A 290 -6.54 -5.68 -24.60
C ASP A 290 -5.77 -6.77 -25.39
N GLY A 291 -6.49 -7.68 -26.05
CA GLY A 291 -5.89 -8.78 -26.82
C GLY A 291 -5.01 -8.31 -27.97
N ASP A 292 -5.49 -7.34 -28.75
CA ASP A 292 -4.75 -6.80 -29.89
C ASP A 292 -3.49 -6.05 -29.44
N GLN A 293 -3.58 -5.33 -28.33
CA GLN A 293 -2.44 -4.67 -27.71
C GLN A 293 -1.43 -5.67 -27.15
N ARG A 294 -1.90 -6.79 -26.56
CA ARG A 294 -1.04 -7.88 -26.06
C ARG A 294 -0.21 -8.48 -27.18
N ASP A 295 -0.88 -8.92 -28.25
CA ASP A 295 -0.28 -9.67 -29.36
C ASP A 295 0.42 -8.76 -30.38
N GLY A 296 0.28 -7.44 -30.21
CA GLY A 296 0.91 -6.44 -31.07
C GLY A 296 2.00 -5.64 -30.36
N ARG A 297 1.60 -4.54 -29.72
CA ARG A 297 2.55 -3.56 -29.19
C ARG A 297 3.29 -4.09 -27.96
N TRP A 298 2.57 -4.73 -27.04
CA TRP A 298 3.17 -5.19 -25.79
C TRP A 298 4.24 -6.25 -26.03
N GLU A 299 4.02 -7.23 -26.91
CA GLU A 299 5.04 -8.24 -27.22
C GLU A 299 6.37 -7.61 -27.69
N ARG A 300 6.30 -6.58 -28.53
CA ARG A 300 7.46 -5.81 -29.00
C ARG A 300 8.17 -5.08 -27.86
N ASP A 301 7.41 -4.37 -27.03
CA ASP A 301 7.96 -3.61 -25.89
C ASP A 301 8.58 -4.58 -24.86
N ALA A 302 7.94 -5.71 -24.58
CA ALA A 302 8.45 -6.76 -23.70
C ALA A 302 9.71 -7.44 -24.24
N LYS A 303 9.78 -7.71 -25.55
CA LYS A 303 11.00 -8.22 -26.20
C LYS A 303 12.15 -7.25 -25.99
N ARG A 304 11.92 -5.95 -26.23
CA ARG A 304 12.93 -4.92 -26.04
C ARG A 304 13.41 -4.83 -24.59
N LEU A 305 12.50 -4.87 -23.62
CA LEU A 305 12.88 -4.88 -22.20
C LEU A 305 13.81 -6.06 -21.87
N ARG A 306 13.53 -7.25 -22.42
CA ARG A 306 14.37 -8.45 -22.23
C ARG A 306 15.69 -8.38 -22.98
N GLU A 307 15.77 -7.69 -24.12
CA GLU A 307 17.04 -7.47 -24.84
C GLU A 307 18.02 -6.66 -23.99
N TYR A 308 17.54 -5.61 -23.31
CA TYR A 308 18.37 -4.80 -22.40
C TYR A 308 18.60 -5.48 -21.04
N GLN A 309 17.59 -6.17 -20.50
CA GLN A 309 17.70 -6.87 -19.21
C GLN A 309 17.12 -8.29 -19.29
N PRO A 310 17.92 -9.28 -19.74
CA PRO A 310 17.44 -10.66 -19.96
C PRO A 310 16.90 -11.37 -18.72
N THR A 311 17.37 -10.96 -17.54
CA THR A 311 16.96 -11.53 -16.25
C THR A 311 15.70 -10.87 -15.67
N LEU A 312 15.17 -9.82 -16.30
CA LEU A 312 13.99 -9.12 -15.82
C LEU A 312 12.75 -10.03 -15.88
N LYS A 313 12.19 -10.31 -14.71
CA LYS A 313 10.94 -11.06 -14.59
C LYS A 313 9.77 -10.12 -14.87
N ILE A 314 9.13 -10.31 -16.02
CA ILE A 314 7.97 -9.53 -16.45
C ILE A 314 6.70 -10.38 -16.32
N ARG A 315 5.68 -9.85 -15.65
CA ARG A 315 4.35 -10.44 -15.55
C ARG A 315 3.34 -9.50 -16.19
N ALA A 316 2.56 -10.01 -17.13
CA ALA A 316 1.64 -9.17 -17.89
C ALA A 316 0.19 -9.65 -17.72
N ILE A 317 -0.74 -8.72 -17.57
CA ILE A 317 -2.17 -9.05 -17.46
C ILE A 317 -3.08 -7.98 -18.03
N GLY A 318 -3.97 -8.35 -18.95
CA GLY A 318 -4.89 -7.39 -19.56
C GLY A 318 -5.91 -6.82 -18.56
N ASN A 319 -6.71 -7.69 -17.94
CA ASN A 319 -7.73 -7.31 -16.97
C ASN A 319 -7.37 -7.78 -15.54
N THR A 320 -7.18 -6.83 -14.64
CA THR A 320 -6.79 -7.10 -13.25
C THR A 320 -7.95 -7.58 -12.36
N ARG A 321 -9.20 -7.31 -12.75
CA ARG A 321 -10.38 -7.68 -11.93
C ARG A 321 -10.66 -9.18 -11.90
N SER A 322 -10.23 -9.91 -12.92
CA SER A 322 -10.42 -11.36 -13.03
C SER A 322 -9.29 -12.19 -12.41
N ALA A 323 -8.20 -11.54 -11.98
CA ALA A 323 -6.97 -12.22 -11.60
C ALA A 323 -6.87 -12.40 -10.08
N ARG A 324 -7.61 -13.39 -9.57
CA ARG A 324 -7.39 -13.90 -8.22
C ARG A 324 -6.05 -14.62 -8.18
N ASP A 325 -5.30 -14.44 -7.09
CA ASP A 325 -3.99 -15.08 -6.90
C ASP A 325 -2.97 -14.77 -8.01
N PHE A 326 -3.04 -13.56 -8.58
CA PHE A 326 -2.05 -13.13 -9.56
C PHE A 326 -0.65 -13.22 -8.98
N PHE A 327 -0.40 -12.66 -7.80
CA PHE A 327 0.94 -12.70 -7.20
C PHE A 327 1.41 -14.13 -6.92
#